data_AF-A0A2J0KT85-F1
#
_entry.id   AF-A0A2J0KT85-F1
#
_cell.length_a   1.000
_cell.length_b   1.000
_cell.length_c   1.000
_cell.angle_alpha   90.00
_cell.angle_beta   90.00
_cell.angle_gamma   90.00
#
_symmetry.space_group_name_H-M   'P 1'
#
loop_
_entity.id
_entity.type
_entity.pdbx_description
1 polymer ?
#
loop_
_entity_poly.entity_id
_entity_poly.type
_entity_poly.pdbx_seq_one_letter_code
_entity_poly.pdbx_strand_id
1 'polypeptide(L)'
;MGRKNICNFGEHYMLDCYGGNYERLNDKDLIMLALVELPHQLGMTRLSDPYVLEAQDNDIKDPGGWSGFVVIAESHISIHTFPARKFVSIDVYTCKNGLNREFIKKYFTGVFGIKKIEENFVIRGTEYPVENIC
;
A
#
# COMPACT_ATOMS: atom_id res chain seq x y z
N MET A 1 23.55 -33.18 -3.64
CA MET A 1 22.10 -32.90 -3.53
C MET A 1 21.87 -31.48 -4.02
N GLY A 2 21.05 -31.33 -5.06
CA GLY A 2 20.99 -30.15 -5.93
C GLY A 2 20.53 -28.88 -5.24
N ARG A 3 20.97 -27.73 -5.77
CA ARG A 3 20.43 -26.42 -5.40
C ARG A 3 18.91 -26.46 -5.60
N LYS A 4 18.13 -26.26 -4.52
CA LYS A 4 16.71 -25.94 -4.66
C LYS A 4 16.63 -24.67 -5.52
N ASN A 5 16.06 -24.80 -6.72
CA ASN A 5 15.66 -23.65 -7.52
C ASN A 5 14.49 -23.00 -6.75
N ILE A 6 14.75 -21.88 -6.11
CA ILE A 6 13.76 -21.08 -5.37
C ILE A 6 13.94 -19.62 -5.77
N CYS A 7 12.84 -18.87 -5.81
CA CYS A 7 12.85 -17.42 -5.99
C CYS A 7 12.04 -16.73 -4.90
N ASN A 8 12.08 -15.39 -4.88
CA ASN A 8 11.20 -14.60 -4.03
C ASN A 8 9.84 -14.46 -4.72
N PHE A 9 8.76 -14.70 -3.98
CA PHE A 9 7.40 -14.52 -4.48
C PHE A 9 7.06 -13.06 -4.74
N GLY A 10 7.51 -12.15 -3.87
CA GLY A 10 7.17 -10.73 -3.99
C GLY A 10 7.78 -9.83 -2.93
N GLU A 11 7.39 -8.56 -2.97
CA GLU A 11 7.89 -7.49 -2.10
C GLU A 11 6.70 -6.76 -1.46
N HIS A 12 6.67 -6.73 -0.13
CA HIS A 12 5.66 -6.00 0.64
C HIS A 12 6.30 -4.80 1.31
N TYR A 13 5.88 -3.62 0.90
CA TYR A 13 6.33 -2.34 1.44
C TYR A 13 5.21 -1.69 2.25
N MET A 14 5.44 -1.54 3.55
CA MET A 14 4.52 -0.97 4.52
C MET A 14 5.04 0.41 4.93
N LEU A 15 4.16 1.40 4.92
CA LEU A 15 4.46 2.77 5.29
C LEU A 15 3.49 3.26 6.36
N ASP A 16 4.05 3.63 7.50
CA ASP A 16 3.33 4.33 8.56
C ASP A 16 3.73 5.81 8.52
N CYS A 17 2.78 6.64 8.11
CA CYS A 17 3.03 8.03 7.75
C CYS A 17 2.41 8.98 8.78
N TYR A 18 3.19 9.93 9.27
CA TYR A 18 2.82 10.86 10.33
C TYR A 18 2.86 12.32 9.88
N GLY A 19 2.00 13.13 10.49
CA GLY A 19 1.92 14.57 10.25
C GLY A 19 1.25 14.94 8.93
N GLY A 20 0.41 14.05 8.37
CA GLY A 20 -0.34 14.34 7.15
C GLY A 20 -1.33 15.51 7.30
N ASN A 21 -1.73 16.06 6.17
CA ASN A 21 -2.73 17.11 6.11
C ASN A 21 -4.13 16.53 6.36
N TYR A 22 -4.87 17.12 7.30
CA TYR A 22 -6.19 16.65 7.70
C TYR A 22 -7.18 16.55 6.53
N GLU A 23 -7.35 17.62 5.76
CA GLU A 23 -8.31 17.67 4.65
C GLU A 23 -8.00 16.59 3.61
N ARG A 24 -6.72 16.41 3.28
CA ARG A 24 -6.30 15.41 2.29
C ARG A 24 -6.45 13.98 2.79
N LEU A 25 -6.21 13.74 4.08
CA LEU A 25 -6.44 12.44 4.69
C LEU A 25 -7.93 12.11 4.78
N ASN A 26 -8.79 13.13 4.87
CA ASN A 26 -10.24 12.99 4.93
C ASN A 26 -10.94 13.06 3.56
N ASP A 27 -10.18 13.09 2.48
CA ASP A 27 -10.69 13.20 1.11
C ASP A 27 -10.80 11.80 0.47
N LYS A 28 -12.03 11.29 0.42
CA LYS A 28 -12.35 10.00 -0.20
C LYS A 28 -11.91 9.92 -1.66
N ASP A 29 -12.13 10.99 -2.43
CA ASP A 29 -11.85 11.01 -3.86
C ASP A 29 -10.34 11.03 -4.11
N LEU A 30 -9.57 11.71 -3.25
CA LEU A 30 -8.12 11.68 -3.29
C LEU A 30 -7.57 10.28 -2.99
N ILE A 31 -8.15 9.56 -2.03
CA ILE A 31 -7.75 8.18 -1.71
C ILE A 31 -8.10 7.24 -2.86
N MET A 32 -9.30 7.40 -3.44
CA MET A 32 -9.73 6.66 -4.62
C MET A 32 -8.76 6.88 -5.78
N LEU A 33 -8.42 8.15 -6.06
CA LEU A 33 -7.47 8.53 -7.10
C LEU A 33 -6.08 7.94 -6.83
N ALA A 34 -5.61 7.95 -5.58
CA ALA A 34 -4.33 7.36 -5.22
C ALA A 34 -4.27 5.85 -5.54
N LEU A 35 -5.36 5.12 -5.28
CA LEU A 35 -5.48 3.70 -5.60
C LEU A 35 -5.67 3.42 -7.10
N VAL A 36 -6.02 4.43 -7.91
CA VAL A 36 -6.05 4.36 -9.38
C VAL A 36 -4.66 4.61 -9.96
N GLU A 37 -4.04 5.72 -9.56
CA GLU A 37 -2.84 6.26 -10.18
C GLU A 37 -1.58 5.51 -9.78
N LEU A 38 -1.43 5.15 -8.50
CA LEU A 38 -0.21 4.51 -8.02
C LEU A 38 0.06 3.18 -8.73
N PRO A 39 -0.90 2.23 -8.86
CA PRO A 39 -0.69 1.04 -9.67
C PRO A 39 -0.27 1.36 -11.10
N HIS A 40 -0.93 2.32 -11.74
CA HIS A 40 -0.63 2.69 -13.13
C HIS A 40 0.80 3.23 -13.27
N GLN A 41 1.24 4.11 -12.37
CA GLN A 41 2.59 4.68 -12.37
C GLN A 41 3.68 3.64 -12.05
N LEU A 42 3.34 2.61 -11.28
CA LEU A 42 4.22 1.47 -11.00
C LEU A 42 4.17 0.38 -12.10
N GLY A 43 3.40 0.58 -13.17
CA GLY A 43 3.23 -0.41 -14.23
C GLY A 43 2.56 -1.70 -13.74
N MET A 44 1.67 -1.59 -12.75
CA MET A 44 0.88 -2.68 -12.18
C MET A 44 -0.52 -2.68 -12.79
N THR A 45 -1.01 -3.87 -13.12
CA THR A 45 -2.36 -4.05 -13.65
C THR A 45 -3.35 -4.19 -12.50
N ARG A 46 -4.35 -3.31 -12.44
CA ARG A 46 -5.48 -3.45 -11.51
C ARG A 46 -6.44 -4.53 -12.00
N LEU A 47 -6.93 -5.38 -11.09
CA LEU A 47 -7.97 -6.38 -11.38
C LEU A 47 -9.37 -5.93 -10.98
N SER A 48 -9.45 -4.95 -10.08
CA SER A 48 -10.71 -4.36 -9.64
C SER A 48 -10.63 -2.84 -9.70
N ASP A 49 -11.80 -2.20 -9.72
CA ASP A 49 -11.88 -0.82 -9.26
C ASP A 49 -11.50 -0.73 -7.78
N PRO A 50 -10.94 0.40 -7.32
CA PRO A 50 -10.68 0.57 -5.90
C PRO A 50 -11.99 0.64 -5.12
N TYR A 51 -11.94 0.15 -3.89
CA TYR A 51 -13.05 0.18 -2.97
C TYR A 51 -12.65 1.00 -1.75
N VAL A 52 -13.37 2.10 -1.50
CA VAL A 52 -13.09 3.03 -0.40
C VAL A 52 -14.33 3.18 0.47
N LEU A 53 -14.19 2.80 1.74
CA LEU A 53 -15.22 2.86 2.75
C LEU A 53 -14.85 3.82 3.86
N GLU A 54 -15.85 4.49 4.41
CA GLU A 54 -15.71 5.25 5.63
C GLU A 54 -15.49 4.28 6.79
N ALA A 55 -14.39 4.46 7.52
CA ALA A 55 -14.17 3.78 8.78
C ALA A 55 -14.82 4.65 9.86
N GLN A 56 -15.90 4.15 10.47
CA GLN A 56 -16.56 4.87 11.57
C GLN A 56 -15.66 4.91 12.81
N ASP A 57 -15.85 5.95 13.61
CA ASP A 57 -15.21 6.07 14.91
C ASP A 57 -15.51 4.83 15.77
N ASN A 58 -14.47 4.28 16.41
CA ASN A 58 -14.58 3.12 17.29
C ASN A 58 -14.19 3.41 18.74
N ASP A 59 -14.10 4.68 19.14
CA ASP A 59 -13.89 5.19 20.51
C ASP A 59 -12.61 4.71 21.23
N ILE A 60 -11.75 3.91 20.57
CA ILE A 60 -10.57 3.31 21.20
C ILE A 60 -9.28 3.77 20.53
N LYS A 61 -9.16 3.56 19.21
CA LYS A 61 -7.91 3.85 18.46
C LYS A 61 -8.16 4.71 17.23
N ASP A 62 -9.37 4.76 16.73
CA ASP A 62 -9.68 5.33 15.43
C ASP A 62 -10.81 6.35 15.56
N PRO A 63 -10.53 7.68 15.51
CA PRO A 63 -11.56 8.72 15.49
C PRO A 63 -12.29 8.82 14.13
N GLY A 64 -12.22 7.76 13.33
CA GLY A 64 -12.79 7.65 12.00
C GLY A 64 -11.84 8.14 10.90
N GLY A 65 -12.20 7.81 9.66
CA GLY A 65 -11.44 8.14 8.46
C GLY A 65 -11.88 7.28 7.27
N TRP A 66 -10.92 6.85 6.46
CA TRP A 66 -11.19 6.08 5.25
C TRP A 66 -10.28 4.87 5.14
N SER A 67 -10.88 3.74 4.75
CA SER A 67 -10.17 2.52 4.38
C SER A 67 -10.38 2.24 2.89
N GLY A 68 -9.29 2.23 2.15
CA GLY A 68 -9.26 2.03 0.71
C GLY A 68 -8.44 0.80 0.34
N PHE A 69 -8.90 0.06 -0.67
CA PHE A 69 -8.24 -1.15 -1.14
C PHE A 69 -8.37 -1.29 -2.66
N VAL A 70 -7.32 -1.74 -3.34
CA VAL A 70 -7.38 -2.15 -4.75
C VAL A 70 -6.65 -3.47 -4.95
N VAL A 71 -7.31 -4.39 -5.66
CA VAL A 71 -6.69 -5.65 -6.08
C VAL A 71 -5.90 -5.40 -7.36
N ILE A 72 -4.63 -5.82 -7.36
CA ILE A 72 -3.78 -5.82 -8.55
C ILE A 72 -3.50 -7.27 -8.96
N ALA A 73 -3.08 -7.48 -10.21
CA ALA A 73 -2.83 -8.80 -10.79
C ALA A 73 -1.86 -9.64 -9.94
N GLU A 74 -1.03 -8.96 -9.17
CA GLU A 74 0.08 -9.53 -8.42
C GLU A 74 0.00 -9.14 -6.94
N SER A 75 -1.22 -9.04 -6.37
CA SER A 75 -1.59 -8.82 -4.94
C SER A 75 -2.52 -7.62 -4.68
N HIS A 76 -2.08 -6.57 -3.97
CA HIS A 76 -2.95 -5.45 -3.57
C HIS A 76 -2.20 -4.21 -3.09
N ILE A 77 -2.94 -3.10 -3.03
CA ILE A 77 -2.56 -1.87 -2.31
C ILE A 77 -3.69 -1.48 -1.36
N SER A 78 -3.36 -1.17 -0.10
CA SER A 78 -4.30 -0.66 0.90
C SER A 78 -3.85 0.67 1.49
N ILE A 79 -4.82 1.51 1.83
CA ILE A 79 -4.63 2.82 2.47
C ILE A 79 -5.67 2.93 3.60
N HIS A 80 -5.20 3.21 4.81
CA HIS A 80 -6.03 3.47 5.98
C HIS A 80 -5.70 4.84 6.56
N THR A 81 -6.58 5.82 6.38
CA THR A 81 -6.37 7.19 6.87
C THR A 81 -7.05 7.40 8.22
N PHE A 82 -6.37 8.17 9.08
CA PHE A 82 -6.84 8.60 10.39
C PHE A 82 -6.66 10.13 10.48
N PRO A 83 -7.56 10.91 9.86
CA PRO A 83 -7.35 12.34 9.66
C PRO A 83 -7.10 13.11 10.97
N ALA A 84 -7.89 12.86 12.01
CA ALA A 84 -7.74 13.54 13.30
C ALA A 84 -6.40 13.22 14.00
N ARG A 85 -5.80 12.07 13.70
CA ARG A 85 -4.44 11.71 14.17
C ARG A 85 -3.33 12.18 13.22
N LYS A 86 -3.67 12.77 12.07
CA LYS A 86 -2.74 13.12 11.00
C LYS A 86 -1.87 11.93 10.58
N PHE A 87 -2.47 10.75 10.57
CA PHE A 87 -1.80 9.47 10.35
C PHE A 87 -2.43 8.73 9.17
N VAL A 88 -1.61 8.01 8.42
CA VAL A 88 -2.07 7.07 7.40
C VAL A 88 -1.14 5.85 7.39
N SER A 89 -1.73 4.67 7.38
CA SER A 89 -1.03 3.41 7.20
C SER A 89 -1.30 2.89 5.79
N ILE A 90 -0.25 2.44 5.11
CA ILE A 90 -0.28 2.11 3.69
C ILE A 90 0.49 0.82 3.45
N ASP A 91 -0.10 -0.08 2.67
CA ASP A 91 0.57 -1.27 2.18
C ASP A 91 0.64 -1.24 0.65
N VAL A 92 1.84 -1.40 0.13
CA VAL A 92 2.07 -1.69 -1.29
C VAL A 92 2.69 -3.08 -1.36
N TYR A 93 1.86 -4.06 -1.70
CA TYR A 93 2.32 -5.43 -1.93
C TYR A 93 2.33 -5.71 -3.43
N THR A 94 3.35 -6.40 -3.91
CA THR A 94 3.44 -6.86 -5.30
C THR A 94 4.21 -8.17 -5.39
N CYS A 95 3.86 -9.03 -6.34
CA CYS A 95 4.68 -10.19 -6.72
C CYS A 95 5.86 -9.81 -7.63
N LYS A 96 5.97 -8.54 -8.05
CA LYS A 96 7.16 -8.05 -8.76
C LYS A 96 8.31 -7.84 -7.80
N ASN A 97 9.52 -8.03 -8.31
CA ASN A 97 10.75 -7.63 -7.62
C ASN A 97 11.22 -6.26 -8.13
N GLY A 98 11.90 -5.50 -7.29
CA GLY A 98 12.45 -4.19 -7.66
C GLY A 98 11.46 -3.04 -7.49
N LEU A 99 10.60 -3.10 -6.47
CA LEU A 99 9.66 -2.02 -6.15
C LEU A 99 10.42 -0.70 -5.89
N ASN A 100 10.02 0.36 -6.59
CA ASN A 100 10.61 1.68 -6.42
C ASN A 100 10.09 2.37 -5.14
N ARG A 101 10.66 1.99 -3.99
CA ARG A 101 10.32 2.49 -2.66
C ARG A 101 10.43 4.02 -2.54
N GLU A 102 11.43 4.62 -3.18
CA GLU A 102 11.64 6.07 -3.14
C GLU A 102 10.54 6.83 -3.88
N PHE A 103 10.11 6.31 -5.03
CA PHE A 103 8.97 6.86 -5.76
C PHE A 103 7.69 6.80 -4.92
N ILE A 104 7.40 5.65 -4.29
CA ILE A 104 6.21 5.45 -3.46
C ILE A 104 6.19 6.44 -2.28
N LYS A 105 7.32 6.62 -1.58
CA LYS A 105 7.43 7.60 -0.50
C LYS A 105 7.14 9.02 -0.98
N LYS A 106 7.74 9.43 -2.11
CA LYS A 106 7.52 10.76 -2.67
C LYS A 106 6.06 10.96 -3.10
N TYR A 107 5.46 9.92 -3.69
CA TYR A 107 4.06 9.91 -4.09
C TYR A 107 3.16 10.19 -2.87
N PHE A 108 3.24 9.38 -1.81
CA PHE A 108 2.39 9.55 -0.63
C PHE A 108 2.71 10.81 0.17
N THR A 109 3.97 11.24 0.19
CA THR A 109 4.36 12.54 0.78
C THR A 109 3.66 13.69 0.06
N GLY A 110 3.63 13.66 -1.27
CA GLY A 110 2.97 14.67 -2.10
C GLY A 110 1.45 14.65 -1.98
N VAL A 111 0.85 13.45 -2.01
CA VAL A 111 -0.60 13.24 -1.89
C VAL A 111 -1.09 13.71 -0.52
N PHE A 112 -0.59 13.13 0.58
CA PHE A 112 -1.14 13.39 1.91
C PHE A 112 -0.43 14.49 2.70
N GLY A 113 0.62 15.11 2.16
CA GLY A 113 1.37 16.16 2.87
C GLY A 113 2.15 15.66 4.09
N ILE A 114 2.64 14.42 4.02
CA ILE A 114 3.33 13.70 5.11
C ILE A 114 4.59 14.44 5.57
N LYS A 115 4.91 14.35 6.87
CA LYS A 115 6.11 14.95 7.48
C LYS A 115 7.14 13.94 7.93
N LYS A 116 6.70 12.75 8.32
CA LYS A 116 7.57 11.65 8.73
C LYS A 116 7.01 10.34 8.19
N ILE A 117 7.88 9.49 7.69
CA ILE A 117 7.55 8.14 7.23
C ILE A 117 8.36 7.16 8.07
N GLU A 118 7.68 6.17 8.64
CA GLU A 118 8.26 4.93 9.12
C GLU A 118 8.03 3.87 8.05
N GLU A 119 9.09 3.15 7.67
CA GLU A 119 9.06 2.21 6.55
C GLU A 119 9.44 0.81 7.00
N ASN A 120 8.68 -0.18 6.56
CA ASN A 120 8.97 -1.59 6.75
C ASN A 120 8.93 -2.28 5.39
N PHE A 121 9.96 -3.07 5.07
CA PHE A 121 10.07 -3.78 3.81
C PHE A 121 10.35 -5.25 4.06
N VAL A 122 9.50 -6.10 3.51
CA VAL A 122 9.59 -7.55 3.68
C VAL A 122 9.57 -8.23 2.31
N ILE A 123 10.57 -9.05 2.07
CA ILE A 123 10.57 -10.00 0.94
C ILE A 123 9.64 -11.15 1.31
N ARG A 124 8.65 -11.42 0.46
CA ARG A 124 7.63 -12.44 0.68
C ARG A 124 7.96 -13.69 -0.13
N GLY A 125 7.72 -14.86 0.47
CA GLY A 125 7.93 -16.15 -0.17
C GLY A 125 9.37 -16.36 -0.63
N THR A 126 10.34 -16.27 0.28
CA THR A 126 11.79 -16.44 0.00
C THR A 126 12.19 -17.85 -0.46
N GLU A 127 11.27 -18.81 -0.36
CA GLU A 127 11.43 -20.18 -0.84
C GLU A 127 10.35 -20.53 -1.88
N TYR A 128 9.88 -19.55 -2.66
CA TYR A 128 8.83 -19.79 -3.65
C TYR A 128 9.32 -20.78 -4.72
N PRO A 129 8.55 -21.85 -5.00
CA PRO A 129 8.93 -22.84 -6.00
C PRO A 129 8.88 -22.23 -7.40
N VAL A 130 9.97 -22.35 -8.16
CA VAL A 130 10.06 -21.88 -9.56
C VAL A 130 9.49 -22.88 -10.55
N GLU A 131 9.22 -24.11 -10.11
CA GLU A 131 8.59 -25.15 -10.91
C GLU A 131 7.11 -25.23 -10.56
N ASN A 132 6.24 -25.27 -11.57
CA ASN A 132 4.83 -25.57 -11.37
C ASN A 132 4.74 -26.97 -10.76
N ILE A 133 4.25 -27.05 -9.53
CA ILE A 133 3.97 -28.32 -8.87
C ILE A 133 2.72 -28.88 -9.56
N CYS A 134 2.96 -29.71 -10.58
CA CYS A 134 2.02 -30.58 -11.30
C CYS A 134 0.65 -29.98 -11.67
#